data_AF-A0A0F9EYW2-F1
#
_entry.id   AF-A0A0F9EYW2-F1
#
_cell.length_a   1.000
_cell.length_b   1.000
_cell.length_c   1.000
_cell.angle_alpha   90.00
_cell.angle_beta   90.00
_cell.angle_gamma   90.00
#
_symmetry.space_group_name_H-M   'P 1'
#
loop_
_entity.id
_entity.type
_entity.pdbx_description
1 polymer ?
#
loop_
_entity_poly.entity_id
_entity_poly.type
_entity_poly.pdbx_seq_one_letter_code
_entity_poly.pdbx_strand_id
1 'polypeptide(L)'
;MPSLGEVVQDLGSGGMSMTWIFIWALIVGISLIFICFLGWLLFFKVRWNLKVEIKLPRSDGRIINGEWGKGFYDAKRGSVYIKRPGRGSRKVAMKIFDVKRYLQGTDLLTVIQVGPEEFRPVLNHSYSEHLVNLIDKSKPVLSEDGKPVLDEKGNPLYKTVQMKDSIMNIQTETGKNKAWKAAFEDAATNAYTMKSIFRQYQTPIAIGIVVICCFIGFAVLWTKLSSVCS
;
A
#
# COMPACT_ATOMS: atom_id res chain seq x y z
N MET A 1 1.72 -53.90 -0.27
CA MET A 1 1.79 -52.48 0.13
C MET A 1 1.43 -52.43 1.59
N PRO A 2 2.36 -52.09 2.49
CA PRO A 2 2.07 -52.02 3.92
C PRO A 2 1.01 -50.95 4.18
N SER A 3 0.12 -51.23 5.13
CA SER A 3 -0.95 -50.31 5.51
C SER A 3 -0.40 -49.14 6.33
N LEU A 4 -1.03 -47.97 6.25
CA LEU A 4 -0.65 -46.79 7.05
C LEU A 4 -0.57 -47.07 8.56
N GLY A 5 -1.33 -48.05 9.06
CA GLY A 5 -1.30 -48.49 10.46
C GLY A 5 -0.04 -49.28 10.84
N GLU A 6 0.42 -50.17 9.96
CA GLU A 6 1.65 -50.94 10.18
C GLU A 6 2.90 -50.05 10.14
N VAL A 7 2.91 -49.06 9.24
CA VAL A 7 4.01 -48.07 9.15
C VAL A 7 4.09 -47.22 10.41
N VAL A 8 2.97 -46.92 11.06
CA VAL A 8 2.93 -46.14 12.31
C VAL A 8 3.31 -46.99 13.52
N GLN A 9 3.02 -48.30 13.51
CA GLN A 9 3.40 -49.22 14.59
C GLN A 9 4.90 -49.53 14.60
N ASP A 10 5.51 -49.72 13.44
CA ASP A 10 6.97 -49.88 13.29
C ASP A 10 7.75 -48.59 13.64
N LEU A 11 7.07 -47.44 13.58
CA LEU A 11 7.61 -46.14 14.02
C LEU A 11 7.70 -46.02 15.55
N GLY A 12 6.94 -46.81 16.31
CA GLY A 12 6.90 -46.77 17.77
C GLY A 12 7.89 -47.73 18.44
N SER A 13 8.32 -48.80 17.77
CA SER A 13 9.17 -49.84 18.36
C SER A 13 10.65 -49.68 17.98
N GLY A 14 11.35 -48.80 18.68
CA GLY A 14 12.67 -49.10 19.25
C GLY A 14 13.87 -49.49 18.37
N GLY A 15 13.82 -49.33 17.05
CA GLY A 15 14.93 -49.75 16.17
C GLY A 15 14.98 -49.02 14.85
N MET A 16 14.83 -47.68 14.85
CA MET A 16 14.90 -46.89 13.62
C MET A 16 16.33 -46.96 13.07
N SER A 17 16.57 -47.80 12.05
CA SER A 17 17.87 -47.91 11.41
C SER A 17 18.33 -46.53 10.94
N MET A 18 19.63 -46.26 11.02
CA MET A 18 20.21 -44.94 10.71
C MET A 18 19.73 -44.39 9.35
N THR A 19 19.48 -45.29 8.39
CA THR A 19 18.90 -45.00 7.06
C THR A 19 17.50 -44.36 7.11
N TRP A 20 16.60 -44.81 7.98
CA TRP A 20 15.26 -44.25 8.11
C TRP A 20 15.27 -42.84 8.71
N ILE A 21 16.19 -42.58 9.66
CA ILE A 21 16.38 -41.25 10.23
C ILE A 21 16.85 -40.27 9.14
N PHE A 22 17.78 -40.68 8.27
CA PHE A 22 18.21 -39.86 7.13
C PHE A 22 17.08 -39.57 6.14
N ILE A 23 16.25 -40.57 5.81
CA ILE A 23 15.10 -40.38 4.91
C ILE A 23 14.11 -39.38 5.50
N TRP A 24 13.76 -39.51 6.79
CA TRP A 24 12.87 -38.57 7.46
C TRP A 24 13.44 -37.15 7.56
N ALA A 25 14.73 -37.02 7.89
CA ALA A 25 15.40 -35.72 7.91
C ALA A 25 15.37 -35.02 6.54
N LEU A 26 15.52 -35.78 5.45
CA LEU A 26 15.47 -35.28 4.08
C LEU A 26 14.05 -34.84 3.68
N ILE A 27 13.02 -35.63 4.03
CA ILE A 27 11.62 -35.30 3.77
C ILE A 27 11.20 -34.02 4.52
N VAL A 28 11.57 -33.91 5.80
CA VAL A 28 11.28 -32.71 6.62
C VAL A 28 12.04 -31.49 6.09
N GLY A 29 13.31 -31.67 5.70
CA GLY A 29 14.12 -30.61 5.09
C GLY A 29 13.53 -30.07 3.79
N ILE A 30 13.11 -30.94 2.87
CA ILE A 30 12.46 -30.54 1.61
C ILE A 30 11.12 -29.85 1.89
N SER A 31 10.34 -30.36 2.84
CA SER A 31 9.04 -29.78 3.20
C SER A 31 9.19 -28.35 3.74
N LEU A 32 10.19 -28.10 4.58
CA LEU A 32 10.51 -26.75 5.08
C LEU A 32 10.93 -25.80 3.96
N ILE A 33 11.80 -26.25 3.04
CA ILE A 33 12.21 -25.45 1.87
C ILE A 33 10.99 -25.13 1.00
N PHE A 34 10.10 -26.10 0.78
CA PHE A 34 8.89 -25.90 0.00
C PHE A 34 7.93 -24.90 0.66
N ILE A 35 7.75 -24.97 1.98
CA ILE A 35 6.95 -24.00 2.74
C ILE A 35 7.57 -22.60 2.67
N CYS A 36 8.88 -22.48 2.83
CA CYS A 36 9.60 -21.21 2.68
C CYS A 36 9.46 -20.65 1.26
N PHE A 37 9.56 -21.50 0.24
CA PHE A 37 9.38 -21.11 -1.16
C PHE A 37 7.94 -20.69 -1.47
N LEU A 38 6.94 -21.40 -0.94
CA LEU A 38 5.53 -21.01 -1.07
C LEU A 38 5.26 -19.67 -0.37
N GLY A 39 5.78 -19.50 0.86
CA GLY A 39 5.69 -18.27 1.62
C GLY A 39 6.34 -17.09 0.89
N TRP A 40 7.51 -17.32 0.29
CA TRP A 40 8.17 -16.35 -0.59
C TRP A 40 7.28 -16.00 -1.79
N LEU A 41 6.78 -16.97 -2.55
CA LEU A 41 5.92 -16.71 -3.72
C LEU A 41 4.65 -15.94 -3.37
N LEU A 42 4.04 -16.23 -2.21
CA LEU A 42 2.86 -15.51 -1.73
C LEU A 42 3.20 -14.08 -1.31
N PHE A 43 4.35 -13.86 -0.66
CA PHE A 43 4.80 -12.53 -0.25
C PHE A 43 5.12 -11.62 -1.45
N PHE A 44 5.70 -12.16 -2.52
CA PHE A 44 6.03 -11.38 -3.71
C PHE A 44 4.86 -11.15 -4.68
N LYS A 45 3.69 -11.75 -4.43
CA LYS A 45 2.50 -11.64 -5.29
C LYS A 45 1.72 -10.33 -5.14
N VAL A 46 2.31 -9.27 -4.59
CA VAL A 46 1.70 -7.92 -4.64
C VAL A 46 1.69 -7.47 -6.11
N ARG A 47 0.55 -7.68 -6.78
CA ARG A 47 0.35 -7.28 -8.16
C ARG A 47 0.14 -5.78 -8.23
N TRP A 48 1.14 -5.06 -8.73
CA TRP A 48 0.99 -3.66 -9.11
C TRP A 48 0.16 -3.60 -10.39
N ASN A 49 -1.07 -3.12 -10.29
CA ASN A 49 -2.04 -3.10 -11.39
C ASN A 49 -2.21 -1.72 -12.04
N LEU A 50 -1.57 -0.69 -11.48
CA LEU A 50 -1.63 0.68 -11.98
C LEU A 50 -0.23 1.21 -12.29
N LYS A 51 -0.11 1.95 -13.39
CA LYS A 51 1.02 2.82 -13.69
C LYS A 51 0.70 4.19 -13.15
N VAL A 52 1.56 4.73 -12.29
CA VAL A 52 1.29 5.99 -11.60
C VAL A 52 2.29 7.02 -12.08
N GLU A 53 1.81 8.11 -12.67
CA GLU A 53 2.65 9.25 -13.00
C GLU A 53 2.64 10.23 -11.82
N ILE A 54 3.78 10.39 -11.16
CA ILE A 54 3.93 11.24 -9.97
C ILE A 54 4.52 12.58 -10.40
N LYS A 55 3.68 13.60 -10.45
CA LYS A 55 4.08 14.99 -10.67
C LYS A 55 4.55 15.60 -9.34
N LEU A 56 5.73 16.22 -9.37
CA LEU A 56 6.37 16.81 -8.20
C LEU A 56 6.30 18.34 -8.29
N PRO A 57 5.73 19.04 -7.30
CA PRO A 57 5.79 20.49 -7.24
C PRO A 57 7.16 20.94 -6.70
N ARG A 58 7.74 21.98 -7.31
CA ARG A 58 8.92 22.70 -6.81
C ARG A 58 8.49 23.73 -5.76
N SER A 59 9.44 24.22 -4.97
CA SER A 59 9.27 25.39 -4.07
C SER A 59 8.59 26.58 -4.75
N ASP A 60 8.84 26.77 -6.04
CA ASP A 60 8.39 27.92 -6.82
C ASP A 60 6.97 27.71 -7.40
N GLY A 61 6.26 26.65 -6.99
CA GLY A 61 4.92 26.30 -7.48
C GLY A 61 4.89 25.66 -8.88
N ARG A 62 6.04 25.58 -9.56
CA ARG A 62 6.16 24.92 -10.87
C ARG A 62 6.22 23.41 -10.73
N ILE A 63 5.58 22.69 -11.63
CA ILE A 63 5.61 21.22 -11.67
C ILE A 63 6.84 20.78 -12.47
N ILE A 64 7.67 19.87 -11.92
CA ILE A 64 8.78 19.27 -12.67
C ILE A 64 8.32 18.02 -13.44
N ASN A 65 9.17 17.54 -14.37
CA ASN A 65 8.94 16.27 -15.05
C ASN A 65 8.65 15.16 -14.03
N GLY A 66 7.55 14.44 -14.29
CA GLY A 66 7.01 13.45 -13.36
C GLY A 66 7.90 12.21 -13.22
N GLU A 67 7.85 11.60 -12.05
CA GLU A 67 8.44 10.29 -11.78
C GLU A 67 7.43 9.18 -12.08
N TRP A 68 7.89 8.09 -12.70
CA TRP A 68 7.05 6.92 -12.93
C TRP A 68 7.06 5.98 -11.73
N GLY A 69 5.91 5.85 -11.07
CA GLY A 69 5.65 4.96 -9.95
C GLY A 69 4.78 3.76 -10.31
N LYS A 70 4.67 2.84 -9.36
CA LYS A 70 3.76 1.70 -9.40
C LYS A 70 2.60 1.93 -8.44
N GLY A 71 1.38 1.61 -8.87
CA GLY A 71 0.18 1.69 -8.07
C GLY A 71 -0.47 0.33 -7.87
N PHE A 72 -1.11 0.15 -6.72
CA PHE A 72 -1.95 -0.99 -6.40
C PHE A 72 -3.31 -0.49 -5.91
N TYR A 73 -4.37 -0.84 -6.62
CA TYR A 73 -5.74 -0.56 -6.18
C TYR A 73 -6.31 -1.73 -5.39
N ASP A 74 -6.70 -1.47 -4.14
CA ASP A 74 -7.45 -2.40 -3.31
C ASP A 74 -8.95 -2.09 -3.41
N ALA A 75 -9.68 -2.89 -4.18
CA ALA A 75 -11.11 -2.73 -4.37
C ALA A 75 -11.92 -2.90 -3.07
N LYS A 76 -11.43 -3.69 -2.11
CA LYS A 76 -12.13 -3.91 -0.82
C LYS A 76 -12.03 -2.68 0.08
N ARG A 77 -10.90 -1.97 0.01
CA ARG A 77 -10.63 -0.79 0.84
C ARG A 77 -10.92 0.53 0.14
N GLY A 78 -11.15 0.51 -1.18
CA GLY A 78 -11.31 1.72 -1.98
C GLY A 78 -10.07 2.62 -2.00
N SER A 79 -8.90 2.08 -1.63
CA SER A 79 -7.66 2.84 -1.46
C SER A 79 -6.64 2.46 -2.52
N VAL A 80 -5.92 3.45 -3.03
CA VAL A 80 -4.76 3.23 -3.93
C VAL A 80 -3.48 3.32 -3.11
N TYR A 81 -2.60 2.34 -3.29
CA TYR A 81 -1.26 2.34 -2.75
C TYR A 81 -0.28 2.73 -3.84
N ILE A 82 0.58 3.71 -3.59
CA ILE A 82 1.63 4.14 -4.51
C ILE A 82 2.97 3.70 -3.96
N LYS A 83 3.84 3.23 -4.86
CA LYS A 83 5.25 2.97 -4.59
C LYS A 83 6.11 3.71 -5.60
N ARG A 84 6.97 4.60 -5.07
CA ARG A 84 7.99 5.29 -5.86
C ARG A 84 9.07 4.31 -6.35
N PRO A 85 9.68 4.54 -7.52
CA PRO A 85 10.88 3.80 -7.93
C PRO A 85 12.01 4.04 -6.92
N GLY A 86 12.58 2.95 -6.40
CA GLY A 86 13.68 3.02 -5.43
C GLY A 86 13.80 1.76 -4.58
N ARG A 87 15.05 1.35 -4.31
CA ARG A 87 15.38 0.22 -3.44
C ARG A 87 15.27 0.67 -1.98
N GLY A 88 14.03 0.78 -1.48
CA GLY A 88 13.74 1.23 -0.11
C GLY A 88 12.46 2.05 0.02
N SER A 89 11.83 2.42 -1.10
CA SER A 89 10.59 3.20 -1.07
C SER A 89 9.45 2.37 -0.48
N ARG A 90 8.86 2.90 0.61
CA ARG A 90 7.68 2.32 1.25
C ARG A 90 6.44 2.53 0.37
N LYS A 91 5.46 1.64 0.52
CA LYS A 91 4.13 1.82 -0.06
C LYS A 91 3.40 2.91 0.73
N VAL A 92 2.80 3.86 0.03
CA VAL A 92 2.05 4.97 0.63
C VAL A 92 0.59 4.82 0.24
N ALA A 93 -0.31 4.78 1.21
CA ALA A 93 -1.75 4.76 0.97
C ALA A 93 -2.26 6.16 0.64
N MET A 94 -3.08 6.28 -0.39
CA MET A 94 -3.81 7.50 -0.70
C MET A 94 -5.11 7.59 0.10
N LYS A 95 -5.64 8.81 0.24
CA LYS A 95 -7.01 9.04 0.72
C LYS A 95 -7.96 8.21 -0.13
N ILE A 96 -9.05 7.71 0.44
CA ILE A 96 -10.05 6.93 -0.31
C ILE A 96 -10.71 7.86 -1.34
N PHE A 97 -10.77 7.42 -2.59
CA PHE A 97 -11.43 8.11 -3.69
C PHE A 97 -11.94 7.11 -4.73
N ASP A 98 -12.85 7.56 -5.59
CA ASP A 98 -13.30 6.75 -6.72
C ASP A 98 -12.24 6.71 -7.82
N VAL A 99 -11.51 5.60 -7.89
CA VAL A 99 -10.40 5.41 -8.83
C VAL A 99 -10.85 5.47 -10.28
N LYS A 100 -12.08 5.01 -10.59
CA LYS A 100 -12.59 5.00 -11.96
C LYS A 100 -12.68 6.40 -12.56
N ARG A 101 -12.97 7.40 -11.73
CA ARG A 101 -13.05 8.79 -12.15
C ARG A 101 -11.71 9.35 -12.58
N TYR A 102 -10.61 8.89 -11.98
CA TYR A 102 -9.26 9.43 -12.19
C TYR A 102 -8.35 8.55 -13.05
N LEU A 103 -8.82 7.37 -13.45
CA LEU A 103 -8.11 6.52 -14.40
C LEU A 103 -8.10 7.15 -15.79
N GLN A 104 -6.92 7.15 -16.39
CA GLN A 104 -6.68 7.61 -17.75
C GLN A 104 -6.42 6.37 -18.62
N GLY A 105 -7.35 6.03 -19.49
CA GLY A 105 -7.28 4.78 -20.24
C GLY A 105 -7.48 3.55 -19.35
N THR A 106 -6.62 2.54 -19.48
CA THR A 106 -6.77 1.24 -18.81
C THR A 106 -6.17 1.16 -17.42
N ASP A 107 -4.97 1.73 -17.23
CA ASP A 107 -4.15 1.50 -16.04
C ASP A 107 -3.32 2.71 -15.59
N LEU A 108 -3.49 3.88 -16.22
CA LEU A 108 -2.70 5.08 -15.89
C LEU A 108 -3.44 5.94 -14.86
N LEU A 109 -2.73 6.34 -13.81
CA LEU A 109 -3.20 7.29 -12.81
C LEU A 109 -2.18 8.41 -12.64
N THR A 110 -2.57 9.64 -12.97
CA THR A 110 -1.73 10.83 -12.72
C THR A 110 -2.00 11.36 -11.32
N VAL A 111 -0.93 11.58 -10.56
CA VAL A 111 -1.02 12.08 -9.19
C VAL A 111 -0.02 13.20 -8.96
N ILE A 112 -0.36 14.11 -8.05
CA ILE A 112 0.56 15.13 -7.55
C ILE A 112 0.98 14.81 -6.14
N GLN A 113 2.27 14.94 -5.88
CA GLN A 113 2.80 14.88 -4.54
C GLN A 113 2.66 16.24 -3.85
N VAL A 114 1.73 16.39 -2.91
CA VAL A 114 1.59 17.63 -2.12
C VAL A 114 2.55 17.62 -0.92
N GLY A 115 2.91 16.43 -0.43
CA GLY A 115 3.87 16.25 0.66
C GLY A 115 4.57 14.89 0.61
N PRO A 116 5.54 14.61 1.49
CA PRO A 116 6.41 13.42 1.40
C PRO A 116 5.68 12.09 1.24
N GLU A 117 4.53 11.94 1.88
CA GLU A 117 3.69 10.74 1.81
C GLU A 117 2.25 11.09 1.38
N GLU A 118 2.10 12.13 0.57
CA GLU A 118 0.80 12.67 0.24
C GLU A 118 0.63 12.87 -1.26
N PHE A 119 -0.19 11.99 -1.83
CA PHE A 119 -0.52 12.00 -3.24
C PHE A 119 -2.00 12.36 -3.41
N ARG A 120 -2.29 13.12 -4.47
CA ARG A 120 -3.65 13.50 -4.86
C ARG A 120 -3.85 13.15 -6.34
N PRO A 121 -4.94 12.47 -6.70
CA PRO A 121 -5.19 12.13 -8.10
C PRO A 121 -5.61 13.38 -8.87
N VAL A 122 -5.21 13.46 -10.14
CA VAL A 122 -5.43 14.60 -11.01
C VAL A 122 -5.98 14.14 -12.35
N LEU A 123 -6.89 14.93 -12.91
CA LEU A 123 -7.47 14.71 -14.23
C LEU A 123 -6.72 15.53 -15.27
N ASN A 124 -6.61 15.04 -16.51
CA ASN A 124 -5.94 15.78 -17.58
C ASN A 124 -6.66 17.07 -17.96
N HIS A 125 -7.97 17.18 -17.73
CA HIS A 125 -8.70 18.43 -17.96
C HIS A 125 -8.57 19.44 -16.81
N SER A 126 -7.88 19.10 -15.71
CA SER A 126 -7.60 20.04 -14.61
C SER A 126 -6.49 21.05 -14.94
N TYR A 127 -5.88 20.91 -16.12
CA TYR A 127 -4.85 21.78 -16.66
C TYR A 127 -5.49 22.88 -17.51
N SER A 128 -5.20 24.15 -17.17
CA SER A 128 -5.61 25.32 -17.96
C SER A 128 -4.40 25.90 -18.68
N GLU A 129 -4.48 26.06 -20.00
CA GLU A 129 -3.40 26.66 -20.79
C GLU A 129 -3.41 28.18 -20.61
N HIS A 130 -2.26 28.76 -20.32
CA HIS A 130 -2.05 30.20 -20.23
C HIS A 130 -0.85 30.60 -21.11
N LEU A 131 -1.05 31.64 -21.91
CA LEU A 131 0.03 32.24 -22.68
C LEU A 131 0.81 33.17 -21.76
N VAL A 132 2.07 32.84 -21.51
CA VAL A 132 2.96 33.65 -20.68
C VAL A 132 4.01 34.30 -21.58
N ASN A 133 4.13 35.61 -21.45
CA ASN A 133 5.16 36.41 -22.11
C ASN A 133 6.45 36.32 -21.30
N LEU A 134 7.41 35.50 -21.75
CA LEU A 134 8.72 35.39 -21.11
C LEU A 134 9.73 36.22 -21.87
N ILE A 135 10.52 37.01 -21.12
CA ILE A 135 11.64 37.77 -21.67
C ILE A 135 12.81 36.79 -21.85
N ASP A 136 13.12 36.44 -23.09
CA ASP A 136 14.20 35.51 -23.39
C ASP A 136 15.56 36.24 -23.37
N LYS A 137 16.28 36.12 -22.24
CA LYS A 137 17.60 36.73 -22.05
C LYS A 137 18.67 36.22 -23.03
N SER A 138 18.39 35.17 -23.80
CA SER A 138 19.33 34.63 -24.79
C SER A 138 19.26 35.33 -26.15
N LYS A 139 18.19 36.09 -26.43
CA LYS A 139 17.95 36.76 -27.73
C LYS A 139 17.76 38.26 -27.52
N PRO A 140 18.85 39.05 -27.51
CA PRO A 140 18.72 40.51 -27.52
C PRO A 140 18.08 40.96 -28.84
N VAL A 141 17.27 42.01 -28.77
CA VAL A 141 16.70 42.67 -29.95
C VAL A 141 17.86 43.38 -30.65
N LEU A 142 18.11 43.03 -31.90
CA LEU A 142 19.16 43.63 -32.72
C LEU A 142 18.58 44.75 -33.60
N SER A 143 19.31 45.85 -33.74
CA SER A 143 19.04 46.91 -34.72
C SER A 143 19.39 46.43 -36.14
N GLU A 144 19.01 47.19 -37.17
CA GLU A 144 19.35 46.92 -38.58
C GLU A 144 20.87 46.76 -38.81
N ASP A 145 21.68 47.39 -37.95
CA ASP A 145 23.15 47.32 -37.95
C ASP A 145 23.73 46.10 -37.20
N GLY A 146 22.90 45.18 -36.71
CA GLY A 146 23.33 43.99 -35.97
C GLY A 146 23.82 44.25 -34.55
N LYS A 147 23.66 45.46 -34.01
CA LYS A 147 23.98 45.81 -32.61
C LYS A 147 22.76 45.65 -31.70
N PRO A 148 22.91 45.21 -30.44
CA PRO A 148 21.80 45.09 -29.50
C PRO A 148 21.21 46.47 -29.17
N VAL A 149 19.89 46.60 -29.25
CA VAL A 149 19.16 47.81 -28.88
C VAL A 149 19.20 47.97 -27.36
N LEU A 150 19.68 49.13 -26.90
CA LEU A 150 19.84 49.43 -25.48
C LEU A 150 18.63 50.25 -24.97
N ASP A 151 18.27 50.06 -23.70
CA ASP A 151 17.32 50.90 -22.98
C ASP A 151 17.97 52.24 -22.55
N GLU A 152 17.17 53.16 -22.01
CA GLU A 152 17.64 54.48 -21.51
C GLU A 152 18.69 54.39 -20.38
N LYS A 153 18.89 53.19 -19.80
CA LYS A 153 19.87 52.89 -18.74
C LYS A 153 21.08 52.12 -19.27
N GLY A 154 21.17 51.88 -20.59
CA GLY A 154 22.28 51.17 -21.24
C GLY A 154 22.21 49.65 -21.18
N ASN A 155 21.07 49.04 -20.84
CA ASN A 155 20.89 47.59 -20.82
C ASN A 155 20.27 47.07 -22.13
N PRO A 156 20.70 45.91 -22.65
CA PRO A 156 20.13 45.33 -23.87
C PRO A 156 18.67 44.90 -23.68
N LEU A 157 17.80 45.31 -24.62
CA LEU A 157 16.42 44.84 -24.70
C LEU A 157 16.39 43.40 -25.21
N TYR A 158 15.59 42.57 -24.57
CA TYR A 158 15.46 41.15 -24.90
C TYR A 158 14.10 40.85 -25.54
N LYS A 159 14.08 39.88 -26.46
CA LYS A 159 12.85 39.53 -27.17
C LYS A 159 11.86 38.83 -26.23
N THR A 160 10.62 39.30 -26.23
CA THR A 160 9.52 38.61 -25.55
C THR A 160 9.09 37.41 -26.40
N VAL A 161 9.20 36.21 -25.83
CA VAL A 161 8.74 34.97 -26.44
C VAL A 161 7.45 34.56 -25.74
N GLN A 162 6.39 34.32 -26.52
CA GLN A 162 5.18 33.71 -26.00
C GLN A 162 5.44 32.23 -25.77
N MET A 163 5.40 31.78 -24.52
CA MET A 163 5.44 30.37 -24.18
C MET A 163 4.07 29.93 -23.69
N LYS A 164 3.68 28.71 -24.07
CA LYS A 164 2.48 28.07 -23.54
C LYS A 164 2.86 27.42 -22.20
N ASP A 165 2.38 27.99 -21.11
CA ASP A 165 2.43 27.37 -19.79
C ASP A 165 1.07 26.76 -19.46
N SER A 166 1.06 25.75 -18.60
CA SER A 166 -0.18 25.16 -18.08
C SER A 166 -0.27 25.37 -16.59
N ILE A 167 -1.34 26.03 -16.14
CA ILE A 167 -1.66 26.23 -14.74
C ILE A 167 -2.62 25.13 -14.32
N MET A 168 -2.26 24.40 -13.26
CA MET A 168 -3.16 23.44 -12.63
C MET A 168 -3.79 24.06 -11.39
N ASN A 169 -5.12 24.09 -11.36
CA ASN A 169 -5.86 24.52 -10.16
C ASN A 169 -6.15 23.32 -9.26
N ILE A 170 -5.33 23.14 -8.23
CA ILE A 170 -5.49 22.05 -7.25
C ILE A 170 -6.26 22.58 -6.05
N GLN A 171 -7.56 22.28 -5.98
CA GLN A 171 -8.35 22.51 -4.78
C GLN A 171 -8.24 21.30 -3.87
N THR A 172 -7.28 21.31 -2.93
CA THR A 172 -7.12 20.23 -1.96
C THR A 172 -6.90 20.76 -0.56
N GLU A 173 -7.43 20.06 0.43
CA GLU A 173 -7.08 20.27 1.84
C GLU A 173 -5.59 19.97 2.03
N THR A 174 -4.80 21.01 2.30
CA THR A 174 -3.37 20.97 2.65
C THR A 174 -3.13 20.97 4.16
N GLY A 175 -4.21 20.86 4.95
CA GLY A 175 -4.14 20.91 6.41
C GLY A 175 -3.28 19.81 7.01
N LYS A 176 -2.50 20.14 8.05
CA LYS A 176 -1.65 19.19 8.78
C LYS A 176 -2.44 18.11 9.53
N ASN A 177 -3.74 18.31 9.74
CA ASN A 177 -4.58 17.43 10.56
C ASN A 177 -5.14 16.27 9.73
N LYS A 178 -4.41 15.15 9.70
CA LYS A 178 -4.70 13.99 8.85
C LYS A 178 -5.64 13.00 9.54
N ALA A 179 -6.85 13.44 9.85
CA ALA A 179 -7.87 12.60 10.51
C ALA A 179 -8.12 11.29 9.75
N TRP A 180 -8.15 11.33 8.41
CA TRP A 180 -8.36 10.14 7.59
C TRP A 180 -7.19 9.15 7.65
N LYS A 181 -5.93 9.64 7.72
CA LYS A 181 -4.75 8.77 7.74
C LYS A 181 -4.66 8.06 9.08
N ALA A 182 -4.84 8.81 10.18
CA ALA A 182 -4.91 8.24 11.52
C ALA A 182 -6.02 7.20 11.64
N ALA A 183 -7.25 7.54 11.19
CA ALA A 183 -8.36 6.59 11.19
C ALA A 183 -8.09 5.35 10.32
N PHE A 184 -7.41 5.51 9.18
CA PHE A 184 -7.06 4.40 8.30
C PHE A 184 -5.98 3.49 8.91
N GLU A 185 -4.95 4.06 9.52
CA GLU A 185 -3.90 3.32 10.22
C GLU A 185 -4.43 2.62 11.47
N ASP A 186 -5.31 3.27 12.23
CA ASP A 186 -6.00 2.68 13.37
C ASP A 186 -6.90 1.53 12.93
N ALA A 187 -7.67 1.69 11.85
CA ALA A 187 -8.49 0.62 11.30
C ALA A 187 -7.64 -0.57 10.82
N ALA A 188 -6.51 -0.29 10.16
CA ALA A 188 -5.59 -1.32 9.70
C ALA A 188 -4.94 -2.07 10.87
N THR A 189 -4.52 -1.35 11.92
CA THR A 189 -3.94 -1.95 13.13
C THR A 189 -4.99 -2.78 13.85
N ASN A 190 -6.19 -2.21 14.05
CA ASN A 190 -7.28 -2.93 14.70
C ASN A 190 -7.66 -4.20 13.95
N ALA A 191 -7.67 -4.21 12.61
CA ALA A 191 -8.02 -5.40 11.82
C ALA A 191 -7.13 -6.63 12.12
N TYR A 192 -5.83 -6.43 12.38
CA TYR A 192 -4.86 -7.52 12.59
C TYR A 192 -4.51 -7.77 14.07
N THR A 193 -5.17 -7.09 15.01
CA THR A 193 -4.90 -7.29 16.45
C THR A 193 -5.71 -8.43 17.04
N MET A 194 -5.15 -9.13 18.04
CA MET A 194 -5.88 -10.10 18.86
C MET A 194 -7.15 -9.49 19.48
N LYS A 195 -7.15 -8.19 19.74
CA LYS A 195 -8.32 -7.44 20.24
C LYS A 195 -9.50 -7.46 19.27
N SER A 196 -9.25 -7.46 17.96
CA SER A 196 -10.27 -7.59 16.91
C SER A 196 -10.92 -8.97 16.94
N ILE A 197 -10.09 -10.01 17.05
CA ILE A 197 -10.53 -11.40 17.17
C ILE A 197 -11.36 -11.57 18.45
N PHE A 198 -10.87 -11.11 19.60
CA PHE A 198 -11.64 -11.19 20.85
C PHE A 198 -12.96 -10.43 20.80
N ARG A 199 -13.04 -9.29 20.11
CA ARG A 199 -14.30 -8.58 19.89
C ARG A 199 -15.27 -9.39 19.02
N GLN A 200 -14.79 -9.95 17.91
CA GLN A 200 -15.64 -10.71 16.98
C GLN A 200 -16.15 -12.01 17.62
N TYR A 201 -15.33 -12.65 18.45
CA TYR A 201 -15.67 -13.90 19.12
C TYR A 201 -16.15 -13.72 20.57
N GLN A 202 -16.39 -12.50 21.03
CA GLN A 202 -16.80 -12.25 22.41
C GLN A 202 -18.09 -12.99 22.77
N THR A 203 -19.10 -12.91 21.91
CA THR A 203 -20.40 -13.58 22.10
C THR A 203 -20.29 -15.10 22.11
N PRO A 204 -19.68 -15.77 21.12
CA PRO A 204 -19.54 -17.23 21.15
C PRO A 204 -18.64 -17.72 22.29
N ILE A 205 -17.57 -16.98 22.64
CA ILE A 205 -16.74 -17.32 23.81
C ILE A 205 -17.57 -17.23 25.09
N ALA A 206 -18.37 -16.18 25.27
CA ALA A 206 -19.24 -16.02 26.43
C ALA A 206 -20.27 -17.16 26.54
N ILE A 207 -20.93 -17.53 25.43
CA ILE A 207 -21.85 -18.67 25.40
C ILE A 207 -21.11 -19.97 25.77
N GLY A 208 -19.91 -20.18 25.22
CA GLY A 208 -19.09 -21.35 25.56
C GLY A 208 -18.75 -21.46 27.05
N ILE A 209 -18.40 -20.33 27.68
CA ILE A 209 -18.15 -20.27 29.13
C ILE A 209 -19.40 -20.65 29.92
N VAL A 210 -20.57 -20.10 29.56
CA VAL A 210 -21.84 -20.41 30.25
C VAL A 210 -22.17 -21.90 30.14
N VAL A 211 -22.02 -22.50 28.96
CA VAL A 211 -22.27 -23.94 28.75
C VAL A 211 -21.33 -24.78 29.62
N ILE A 212 -20.03 -24.45 29.65
CA ILE A 212 -19.06 -25.15 30.50
C ILE A 212 -19.44 -25.02 31.98
N CYS A 213 -19.83 -23.83 32.44
CA CYS A 213 -20.30 -23.62 33.81
C CYS A 213 -21.54 -24.47 34.14
N CYS A 214 -22.51 -24.59 33.21
CA CYS A 214 -23.67 -25.46 33.40
C CYS A 214 -23.27 -26.94 33.54
N PHE A 215 -22.34 -27.43 32.71
CA PHE A 215 -21.83 -28.80 32.81
C PHE A 215 -21.12 -29.08 34.14
N ILE A 216 -20.30 -28.14 34.61
CA ILE A 216 -19.62 -28.26 35.91
C ILE A 216 -20.65 -28.29 37.04
N GLY A 217 -21.65 -27.40 37.01
CA GLY A 217 -22.73 -27.39 38.01
C GLY A 217 -23.51 -28.70 38.04
N PHE A 218 -23.81 -29.27 36.87
CA PHE A 218 -24.50 -30.55 36.76
C PHE A 218 -23.66 -31.72 37.30
N ALA A 219 -22.36 -31.75 37.01
CA ALA A 219 -21.44 -32.76 37.53
C ALA A 219 -21.32 -32.71 39.07
N VAL A 220 -21.25 -31.51 39.65
CA VAL A 220 -21.23 -31.33 41.11
C VAL A 220 -22.54 -31.79 41.75
N LEU A 221 -23.69 -31.46 41.15
CA LEU A 221 -25.00 -31.94 41.60
C LEU A 221 -25.08 -33.48 41.59
N TRP A 222 -24.60 -34.11 40.52
CA TRP A 222 -24.64 -35.56 40.38
C TRP A 222 -23.80 -36.27 41.44
N THR A 223 -22.58 -35.76 41.69
CA THR A 223 -21.70 -36.32 42.73
C THR A 223 -22.28 -36.16 44.15
N LYS A 224 -23.07 -35.12 44.42
CA LYS A 224 -23.74 -34.92 45.71
C LYS A 224 -25.03 -35.74 45.88
N LEU A 225 -25.80 -35.94 44.81
CA LEU A 225 -27.01 -36.79 44.86
C LEU A 225 -26.68 -38.24 45.19
N SER A 226 -25.54 -38.76 44.69
CA SER A 226 -25.07 -40.12 45.03
C SER A 226 -24.76 -40.30 46.52
N SER A 227 -24.47 -39.23 47.26
CA SER A 227 -24.15 -39.26 48.69
C SER A 227 -25.39 -39.15 49.58
N VAL A 228 -26.55 -38.79 49.04
CA VAL A 228 -27.81 -38.61 49.81
C VAL A 228 -28.73 -39.83 49.67
N CYS A 229 -28.55 -40.64 48.62
CA CYS A 229 -29.31 -41.88 48.38
C CYS A 229 -28.62 -43.16 48.89
N SER A 230 -27.50 -43.03 49.62
CA SER A 230 -26.86 -44.10 50.39
C SER A 230 -27.04 -43.83 51.88
#